data_AF-A0A2W0FUZ0-F1
#
_entry.id   AF-A0A2W0FUZ0-F1
#
_cell.length_a   1.000
_cell.length_b   1.000
_cell.length_c   1.000
_cell.angle_alpha   90.00
_cell.angle_beta   90.00
_cell.angle_gamma   90.00
#
_symmetry.space_group_name_H-M   'P 1'
#
loop_
_entity.id
_entity.type
_entity.pdbx_description
1 polymer ?
#
loop_
_entity_poly.entity_id
_entity_poly.type
_entity_poly.pdbx_seq_one_letter_code
_entity_poly.pdbx_strand_id
1 'polypeptide(L)'
;MKKNIFNSLIFGLPLIIMATTAAYFTYQINQQSQLLNDLAIVAETHQPVVNNKSELLDAFAKYMNAAGLKPESQKQANVGYRTGNKPDTAYAPSTDNERIYGNPDAQFYIIEYSDFECPYCKQHFPIVMDLVDSSQGNIAMVFKHVPVHGQASRTEALAAECAVEQGGNPSFFQLSKALFRYSQSDGHGLSAPLDQIAREAGLDANRLLECINAARPSSKIADDVHEAGQLGIQKTPTNIVVYGDKSAIVQGAVDGAGLMQMMAQLAGSGQK
;
A
#
# COMPACT_ATOMS: atom_id res chain seq x y z
N MET A 1 65.02 40.85 24.94
CA MET A 1 64.24 40.26 23.83
C MET A 1 62.86 39.81 24.33
N LYS A 2 61.86 40.69 24.32
CA LYS A 2 60.43 40.35 24.58
C LYS A 2 59.55 41.38 23.86
N LYS A 3 59.56 41.33 22.53
CA LYS A 3 58.56 41.95 21.65
C LYS A 3 58.37 40.92 20.54
N ASN A 4 57.17 40.34 20.44
CA ASN A 4 56.62 39.61 19.28
C ASN A 4 55.43 38.68 19.62
N ILE A 5 54.97 38.61 20.88
CA ILE A 5 53.83 37.74 21.23
C ILE A 5 52.47 38.47 21.08
N PHE A 6 52.44 39.81 21.15
CA PHE A 6 51.19 40.57 21.16
C PHE A 6 50.54 40.76 19.77
N ASN A 7 51.32 40.78 18.69
CA ASN A 7 50.78 40.94 17.33
C ASN A 7 50.13 39.66 16.77
N SER A 8 50.45 38.48 17.29
CA SER A 8 49.84 37.22 16.84
C SER A 8 48.45 36.98 17.44
N LEU A 9 48.13 37.58 18.60
CA LEU A 9 46.81 37.44 19.23
C LEU A 9 45.74 38.33 18.60
N ILE A 10 46.11 39.52 18.11
CA ILE A 10 45.15 40.49 17.55
C ILE A 10 44.63 40.05 16.17
N PHE A 11 45.45 39.36 15.37
CA PHE A 11 45.04 38.84 14.06
C PHE A 11 44.54 37.39 14.09
N GLY A 12 44.87 36.60 15.11
CA GLY A 12 44.45 35.20 15.22
C GLY A 12 42.98 35.02 15.64
N LEU A 13 42.49 35.81 16.60
CA LEU A 13 41.11 35.73 17.08
C LEU A 13 40.03 36.02 16.01
N PRO A 14 40.13 37.09 15.20
CA PRO A 14 39.10 37.38 14.19
C PRO A 14 39.05 36.32 13.07
N LEU A 15 40.17 35.67 12.79
CA LEU A 15 40.26 34.60 11.77
C LEU A 15 39.55 33.32 12.23
N ILE A 16 39.66 32.98 13.53
CA ILE A 16 38.95 31.84 14.12
C ILE A 16 37.44 32.10 14.15
N ILE A 17 37.02 33.31 14.53
CA ILE A 17 35.60 33.69 14.54
C ILE A 17 35.01 33.60 13.12
N MET A 18 35.69 34.15 12.10
CA MET A 18 35.22 34.06 10.71
C MET A 18 35.11 32.61 10.20
N ALA A 19 36.06 31.74 10.54
CA ALA A 19 36.01 30.33 10.16
C ALA A 19 34.84 29.59 10.81
N THR A 20 34.55 29.86 12.09
CA THR A 20 33.41 29.25 12.80
C THR A 20 32.07 29.74 12.26
N THR A 21 31.95 31.02 11.91
CA THR A 21 30.71 31.55 11.31
C THR A 21 30.49 31.01 9.90
N ALA A 22 31.55 30.83 9.11
CA ALA A 22 31.45 30.23 7.78
C ALA A 22 31.00 28.77 7.88
N ALA A 23 31.60 27.98 8.77
CA ALA A 23 31.22 26.58 9.01
C ALA A 23 29.76 26.46 9.51
N TYR A 24 29.33 27.35 10.41
CA TYR A 24 27.94 27.39 10.89
C TYR A 24 26.96 27.76 9.77
N PHE A 25 27.31 28.72 8.92
CA PHE A 25 26.50 29.07 7.75
C PHE A 25 26.44 27.93 6.73
N THR A 26 27.56 27.26 6.44
CA THR A 26 27.57 26.10 5.53
C THR A 26 26.75 24.94 6.11
N TYR A 27 26.81 24.72 7.43
CA TYR A 27 25.99 23.72 8.11
C TYR A 27 24.49 24.05 8.05
N GLN A 28 24.12 25.32 8.28
CA GLN A 28 22.74 25.81 8.13
C GLN A 28 22.23 25.70 6.69
N ILE A 29 23.03 26.08 5.70
CA ILE A 29 22.70 25.95 4.27
C ILE A 29 22.54 24.47 3.89
N ASN A 30 23.41 23.59 4.39
CA ASN A 30 23.31 22.14 4.14
C ASN A 30 22.02 21.56 4.74
N GLN A 31 21.66 21.94 5.97
CA GLN A 31 20.38 21.52 6.58
C GLN A 31 19.16 22.05 5.81
N GLN A 32 19.21 23.30 5.32
CA GLN A 32 18.14 23.86 4.52
C GLN A 32 18.03 23.19 3.14
N SER A 33 19.15 22.77 2.55
CA SER A 33 19.15 22.02 1.28
C SER A 33 18.60 20.59 1.43
N GLN A 34 18.82 19.93 2.58
CA GLN A 34 18.21 18.64 2.89
C GLN A 34 16.68 18.76 2.94
N LEU A 35 16.16 19.79 3.63
CA LEU A 35 14.73 20.09 3.67
C LEU A 35 14.12 20.39 2.29
N LEU A 36 14.86 21.09 1.41
CA LEU A 36 14.41 21.37 0.04
C LEU A 36 14.44 20.11 -0.84
N ASN A 37 15.39 19.20 -0.63
CA ASN A 37 15.44 17.92 -1.32
C ASN A 37 14.34 16.96 -0.82
N ASP A 38 14.03 16.98 0.47
CA ASP A 38 12.92 16.21 1.05
C ASP A 38 11.57 16.74 0.54
N LEU A 39 11.43 18.06 0.38
CA LEU A 39 10.25 18.68 -0.27
C LEU A 39 10.17 18.37 -1.78
N ALA A 40 11.29 18.26 -2.47
CA ALA A 40 11.33 17.87 -3.88
C ALA A 40 10.85 16.41 -4.06
N ILE A 41 11.20 15.50 -3.14
CA ILE A 41 10.72 14.10 -3.15
C ILE A 41 9.21 14.03 -2.87
N VAL A 42 8.67 14.90 -2.00
CA VAL A 42 7.22 14.99 -1.75
C VAL A 42 6.47 15.64 -2.93
N ALA A 43 7.10 16.56 -3.66
CA ALA A 43 6.51 17.15 -4.87
C ALA A 43 6.50 16.16 -6.07
N GLU A 44 7.41 15.19 -6.11
CA GLU A 44 7.51 14.21 -7.20
C GLU A 44 6.59 12.99 -7.01
N THR A 45 6.06 12.77 -5.80
CA THR A 45 5.05 11.74 -5.51
C THR A 45 3.62 12.17 -5.80
N HIS A 46 3.38 13.44 -6.12
CA HIS A 46 2.12 13.91 -6.69
C HIS A 46 2.20 13.92 -8.21
N GLN A 47 2.31 12.73 -8.81
CA GLN A 47 1.83 12.58 -10.19
C GLN A 47 0.37 13.05 -10.18
N PRO A 48 -0.02 14.03 -11.02
CA PRO A 48 -1.36 14.60 -10.94
C PRO A 48 -2.38 13.48 -11.11
N VAL A 49 -3.21 13.27 -10.08
CA VAL A 49 -4.37 12.39 -10.16
C VAL A 49 -5.10 12.77 -11.43
N VAL A 50 -5.29 11.78 -12.30
CA VAL A 50 -5.80 11.98 -13.64
C VAL A 50 -7.27 12.37 -13.52
N ASN A 51 -7.57 13.61 -13.88
CA ASN A 51 -8.87 14.22 -13.60
C ASN A 51 -9.87 14.04 -14.75
N ASN A 52 -9.46 13.44 -15.88
CA ASN A 52 -10.35 13.23 -17.01
C ASN A 52 -10.19 11.85 -17.66
N LYS A 53 -11.27 11.40 -18.30
CA LYS A 53 -11.41 10.07 -18.92
C LYS A 53 -10.33 9.78 -19.98
N SER A 54 -9.87 10.79 -20.73
CA SER A 54 -8.90 10.59 -21.81
C SER A 54 -7.52 10.25 -21.28
N GLU A 55 -7.07 10.98 -20.27
CA GLU A 55 -5.81 10.71 -19.58
C GLU A 55 -5.85 9.36 -18.84
N LEU A 56 -7.02 8.99 -18.29
CA LEU A 56 -7.17 7.72 -17.57
C LEU A 56 -7.01 6.54 -18.54
N LEU A 57 -7.64 6.64 -19.73
CA LEU A 57 -7.50 5.66 -20.79
C LEU A 57 -6.07 5.59 -21.34
N ASP A 58 -5.35 6.71 -21.40
CA ASP A 58 -3.94 6.74 -21.82
C ASP A 58 -3.02 6.06 -20.78
N ALA A 59 -3.23 6.33 -19.49
CA ALA A 59 -2.52 5.65 -18.40
C ALA A 59 -2.77 4.13 -18.42
N PHE A 60 -4.03 3.71 -18.60
CA PHE A 60 -4.38 2.30 -18.76
C PHE A 60 -3.75 1.65 -19.99
N ALA A 61 -3.73 2.34 -21.13
CA ALA A 61 -3.11 1.83 -22.35
C ALA A 61 -1.60 1.62 -22.15
N LYS A 62 -0.91 2.53 -21.46
CA LYS A 62 0.51 2.40 -21.11
C LYS A 62 0.77 1.18 -20.23
N TYR A 63 -0.05 0.97 -19.19
CA TYR A 63 0.06 -0.21 -18.33
C TYR A 63 -0.17 -1.51 -19.08
N MET A 64 -1.25 -1.61 -19.88
CA MET A 64 -1.53 -2.81 -20.68
C MET A 64 -0.38 -3.17 -21.62
N ASN A 65 0.21 -2.17 -22.27
CA ASN A 65 1.36 -2.35 -23.15
C ASN A 65 2.62 -2.81 -22.39
N ALA A 66 2.91 -2.20 -21.24
CA ALA A 66 4.05 -2.57 -20.40
C ALA A 66 3.92 -3.98 -19.82
N ALA A 67 2.70 -4.38 -19.46
CA ALA A 67 2.39 -5.70 -18.92
C ALA A 67 2.23 -6.79 -20.01
N GLY A 68 2.35 -6.45 -21.30
CA GLY A 68 2.16 -7.38 -22.40
C GLY A 68 0.73 -7.92 -22.53
N LEU A 69 -0.25 -7.23 -21.92
CA LEU A 69 -1.66 -7.60 -21.92
C LEU A 69 -2.33 -7.11 -23.22
N LYS A 70 -3.03 -8.01 -23.93
CA LYS A 70 -3.79 -7.64 -25.13
C LYS A 70 -5.24 -7.29 -24.77
N PRO A 71 -5.79 -6.15 -25.22
CA PRO A 71 -7.19 -5.79 -24.97
C PRO A 71 -8.21 -6.82 -25.50
N GLU A 72 -7.85 -7.59 -26.53
CA GLU A 72 -8.74 -8.52 -27.24
C GLU A 72 -8.85 -9.93 -26.63
N SER A 73 -8.01 -10.31 -25.65
CA SER A 73 -7.96 -11.70 -25.16
C SER A 73 -9.08 -12.06 -24.17
N GLN A 74 -9.91 -11.11 -23.76
CA GLN A 74 -11.06 -11.40 -22.92
C GLN A 74 -12.29 -11.64 -23.79
N LYS A 75 -12.41 -12.87 -24.31
CA LYS A 75 -13.75 -13.48 -24.44
C LYS A 75 -14.38 -13.29 -23.08
N GLN A 76 -15.41 -12.45 -22.98
CA GLN A 76 -16.25 -12.23 -21.81
C GLN A 76 -16.08 -13.39 -20.83
N ALA A 77 -15.15 -13.25 -19.89
CA ALA A 77 -15.18 -14.14 -18.77
C ALA A 77 -16.58 -13.91 -18.21
N ASN A 78 -17.36 -14.97 -18.03
CA ASN A 78 -18.65 -14.91 -17.34
C ASN A 78 -18.42 -14.58 -15.85
N VAL A 79 -17.57 -13.60 -15.56
CA VAL A 79 -17.50 -12.86 -14.33
C VAL A 79 -18.76 -12.02 -14.37
N GLY A 80 -19.83 -12.54 -13.78
CA GLY A 80 -21.06 -11.79 -13.57
C GLY A 80 -20.74 -10.60 -12.67
N TYR A 81 -20.33 -9.48 -13.26
CA TYR A 81 -20.21 -8.22 -12.57
C TYR A 81 -21.62 -7.84 -12.14
N ARG A 82 -21.89 -7.90 -10.84
CA ARG A 82 -23.10 -7.30 -10.32
C ARG A 82 -22.82 -5.81 -10.20
N THR A 83 -23.35 -5.04 -11.14
CA THR A 83 -23.81 -3.67 -10.83
C THR A 83 -25.10 -3.78 -10.00
N GLY A 84 -25.01 -4.51 -8.88
CA GLY A 84 -26.13 -4.76 -8.00
C GLY A 84 -26.32 -3.60 -7.04
N ASN A 85 -27.57 -3.37 -6.64
CA ASN A 85 -27.96 -2.36 -5.66
C ASN A 85 -26.99 -2.30 -4.47
N LYS A 86 -26.29 -1.17 -4.38
CA LYS A 86 -25.75 -0.50 -3.18
C LYS A 86 -25.43 -1.38 -1.94
N PRO A 87 -24.21 -1.33 -1.39
CA PRO A 87 -24.11 -0.95 0.01
C PRO A 87 -24.77 0.44 0.13
N ASP A 88 -25.77 0.62 1.01
CA ASP A 88 -26.59 1.84 1.05
C ASP A 88 -25.80 3.13 1.32
N THR A 89 -24.52 3.00 1.66
CA THR A 89 -23.53 4.06 1.81
C THR A 89 -22.36 3.81 0.88
N ALA A 90 -21.95 4.84 0.12
CA ALA A 90 -20.69 4.83 -0.61
C ALA A 90 -19.56 4.32 0.31
N TYR A 91 -18.94 3.19 -0.04
CA TYR A 91 -17.83 2.66 0.73
C TYR A 91 -16.55 3.35 0.23
N ALA A 92 -16.11 4.37 0.97
CA ALA A 92 -14.81 4.99 0.81
C ALA A 92 -13.95 4.55 2.01
N PRO A 93 -12.82 3.85 1.79
CA PRO A 93 -11.90 3.50 2.86
C PRO A 93 -11.43 4.74 3.62
N SER A 94 -11.48 4.71 4.96
CA SER A 94 -10.85 5.75 5.78
C SER A 94 -9.34 5.56 5.79
N THR A 95 -8.58 6.64 5.67
CA THR A 95 -7.11 6.61 5.70
C THR A 95 -6.53 6.26 7.07
N ASP A 96 -7.29 6.45 8.15
CA ASP A 96 -6.79 6.29 9.53
C ASP A 96 -6.82 4.83 10.03
N ASN A 97 -7.74 4.01 9.53
CA ASN A 97 -7.95 2.65 10.04
C ASN A 97 -7.77 1.56 8.98
N GLU A 98 -7.66 1.92 7.70
CA GLU A 98 -7.54 0.95 6.62
C GLU A 98 -6.09 0.68 6.21
N ARG A 99 -5.87 -0.54 5.71
CA ARG A 99 -4.58 -0.98 5.18
C ARG A 99 -4.50 -0.56 3.74
N ILE A 100 -4.08 0.68 3.51
CA ILE A 100 -3.99 1.30 2.20
C ILE A 100 -2.57 1.19 1.64
N TYR A 101 -2.44 0.68 0.43
CA TYR A 101 -1.23 0.70 -0.39
C TYR A 101 -1.42 1.63 -1.59
N GLY A 102 -0.42 2.47 -1.87
CA GLY A 102 -0.50 3.51 -2.89
C GLY A 102 -0.94 4.87 -2.34
N ASN A 103 -1.44 5.74 -3.22
CA ASN A 103 -1.87 7.09 -2.86
C ASN A 103 -3.20 7.06 -2.07
N PRO A 104 -3.25 7.53 -0.81
CA PRO A 104 -4.49 7.57 -0.03
C PRO A 104 -5.54 8.55 -0.59
N ASP A 105 -5.19 9.38 -1.58
CA ASP A 105 -6.12 10.25 -2.30
C ASP A 105 -6.39 9.76 -3.74
N ALA A 106 -6.16 8.46 -4.00
CA ALA A 106 -6.38 7.86 -5.30
C ALA A 106 -7.83 7.98 -5.78
N GLN A 107 -8.00 8.08 -7.11
CA GLN A 107 -9.30 8.15 -7.75
C GLN A 107 -10.07 6.83 -7.66
N PHE A 108 -9.36 5.70 -7.73
CA PHE A 108 -9.92 4.36 -7.61
C PHE A 108 -9.35 3.64 -6.40
N TYR A 109 -10.22 2.93 -5.69
CA TYR A 109 -9.80 1.95 -4.68
C TYR A 109 -10.13 0.54 -5.16
N ILE A 110 -9.15 -0.35 -5.05
CA ILE A 110 -9.34 -1.80 -5.14
C ILE A 110 -9.33 -2.34 -3.71
N ILE A 111 -10.48 -2.72 -3.19
CA ILE A 111 -10.58 -3.35 -1.88
C ILE A 111 -10.54 -4.85 -2.08
N GLU A 112 -9.46 -5.47 -1.65
CA GLU A 112 -9.25 -6.92 -1.71
C GLU A 112 -9.56 -7.54 -0.35
N TYR A 113 -10.64 -8.31 -0.30
CA TYR A 113 -10.93 -9.24 0.78
C TYR A 113 -10.13 -10.51 0.55
N SER A 114 -9.16 -10.76 1.41
CA SER A 114 -8.05 -11.67 1.16
C SER A 114 -7.72 -12.53 2.37
N ASP A 115 -6.99 -13.61 2.12
CA ASP A 115 -6.50 -14.58 3.12
C ASP A 115 -5.08 -14.99 2.74
N PHE A 116 -4.13 -14.87 3.67
CA PHE A 116 -2.72 -15.20 3.44
C PHE A 116 -2.48 -16.66 3.04
N GLU A 117 -3.40 -17.55 3.42
CA GLU A 117 -3.32 -18.97 3.08
C GLU A 117 -4.19 -19.37 1.86
N CYS A 118 -4.89 -18.42 1.24
CA CYS A 118 -5.64 -18.71 0.03
C CYS A 118 -4.69 -18.77 -1.18
N PRO A 119 -4.65 -19.90 -1.93
CA PRO A 119 -3.76 -20.03 -3.09
C PRO A 119 -4.08 -19.02 -4.21
N TYR A 120 -5.35 -18.62 -4.35
CA TYR A 120 -5.74 -17.60 -5.31
C TYR A 120 -5.35 -16.18 -4.86
N CYS A 121 -5.44 -15.88 -3.56
CA CYS A 121 -4.99 -14.59 -3.02
C CYS A 121 -3.48 -14.42 -3.20
N LYS A 122 -2.71 -15.49 -2.94
CA LYS A 122 -1.26 -15.51 -3.16
C LYS A 122 -0.86 -15.16 -4.60
N GLN A 123 -1.64 -15.60 -5.58
CA GLN A 123 -1.42 -15.26 -7.00
C GLN A 123 -1.94 -13.87 -7.38
N HIS A 124 -3.03 -13.43 -6.75
CA HIS A 124 -3.72 -12.19 -7.08
C HIS A 124 -3.07 -10.94 -6.46
N PHE A 125 -2.63 -11.03 -5.21
CA PHE A 125 -2.01 -9.93 -4.48
C PHE A 125 -0.91 -9.18 -5.25
N PRO A 126 0.09 -9.84 -5.87
CA PRO A 126 1.11 -9.12 -6.66
C PRO A 126 0.52 -8.41 -7.89
N ILE A 127 -0.53 -8.94 -8.51
CA ILE A 127 -1.18 -8.31 -9.67
C ILE A 127 -1.82 -6.96 -9.26
N VAL A 128 -2.46 -6.92 -8.09
CA VAL A 128 -3.06 -5.68 -7.57
C VAL A 128 -1.98 -4.67 -7.18
N MET A 129 -0.90 -5.13 -6.53
CA MET A 129 0.22 -4.26 -6.19
C MET A 129 0.87 -3.64 -7.44
N ASP A 130 1.15 -4.45 -8.46
CA ASP A 130 1.76 -3.97 -9.72
C ASP A 130 0.85 -2.96 -10.44
N LEU A 131 -0.47 -3.18 -10.39
CA LEU A 131 -1.45 -2.25 -10.95
C LEU A 131 -1.46 -0.92 -10.18
N VAL A 132 -1.39 -0.94 -8.84
CA VAL A 132 -1.27 0.26 -8.01
C VAL A 132 0.02 1.02 -8.33
N ASP A 133 1.16 0.33 -8.33
CA ASP A 133 2.48 0.93 -8.55
C ASP A 133 2.59 1.56 -9.94
N SER A 134 1.95 0.96 -10.94
CA SER A 134 1.96 1.46 -12.31
C SER A 134 0.91 2.53 -12.59
N SER A 135 0.04 2.83 -11.63
CA SER A 135 -1.13 3.70 -11.83
C SER A 135 -0.82 5.20 -11.83
N GLN A 136 0.43 5.60 -11.52
CA GLN A 136 0.79 7.01 -11.30
C GLN A 136 -0.09 7.66 -10.20
N GLY A 137 -0.39 6.91 -9.14
CA GLY A 137 -1.16 7.39 -7.99
C GLY A 137 -2.67 7.44 -8.19
N ASN A 138 -3.20 6.91 -9.30
CA ASN A 138 -4.63 6.87 -9.59
C ASN A 138 -5.38 5.73 -8.90
N ILE A 139 -4.66 4.69 -8.52
CA ILE A 139 -5.24 3.49 -7.90
C ILE A 139 -4.58 3.31 -6.53
N ALA A 140 -5.40 3.02 -5.53
CA ALA A 140 -4.97 2.52 -4.23
C ALA A 140 -5.56 1.14 -3.99
N MET A 141 -4.84 0.30 -3.25
CA MET A 141 -5.33 -0.98 -2.77
C MET A 141 -5.69 -0.86 -1.29
N VAL A 142 -6.80 -1.48 -0.89
CA VAL A 142 -7.15 -1.70 0.51
C VAL A 142 -7.19 -3.20 0.79
N PHE A 143 -6.42 -3.66 1.77
CA PHE A 143 -6.44 -5.05 2.19
C PHE A 143 -7.47 -5.25 3.33
N LYS A 144 -8.31 -6.28 3.19
CA LYS A 144 -9.32 -6.68 4.17
C LYS A 144 -9.17 -8.15 4.54
N HIS A 145 -9.18 -8.47 5.82
CA HIS A 145 -8.95 -9.84 6.29
C HIS A 145 -10.20 -10.72 6.20
N VAL A 146 -10.07 -11.89 5.57
CA VAL A 146 -11.07 -12.98 5.59
C VAL A 146 -10.34 -14.33 5.84
N PRO A 147 -9.79 -14.56 7.04
CA PRO A 147 -8.93 -15.71 7.34
C PRO A 147 -9.73 -17.01 7.51
N VAL A 148 -10.07 -17.66 6.39
CA VAL A 148 -10.96 -18.84 6.32
C VAL A 148 -10.22 -20.17 6.18
N HIS A 149 -8.92 -20.18 5.86
CA HIS A 149 -8.12 -21.42 5.73
C HIS A 149 -7.51 -21.89 7.07
N GLY A 150 -8.15 -21.55 8.20
CA GLY A 150 -7.85 -22.14 9.50
C GLY A 150 -6.91 -21.32 10.38
N GLN A 151 -6.14 -22.01 11.24
CA GLN A 151 -5.35 -21.35 12.29
C GLN A 151 -4.15 -20.59 11.72
N ALA A 152 -3.55 -21.08 10.64
CA ALA A 152 -2.48 -20.41 9.91
C ALA A 152 -2.95 -19.02 9.45
N SER A 153 -4.04 -18.96 8.67
CA SER A 153 -4.66 -17.70 8.21
C SER A 153 -4.88 -16.69 9.33
N ARG A 154 -5.43 -17.13 10.47
CA ARG A 154 -5.70 -16.25 11.62
C ARG A 154 -4.42 -15.71 12.24
N THR A 155 -3.39 -16.54 12.34
CA THR A 155 -2.09 -16.15 12.91
C THR A 155 -1.38 -15.17 11.99
N GLU A 156 -1.45 -15.39 10.68
CA GLU A 156 -0.84 -14.53 9.66
C GLU A 156 -1.58 -13.19 9.52
N ALA A 157 -2.91 -13.18 9.63
CA ALA A 157 -3.70 -11.95 9.72
C ALA A 157 -3.30 -11.12 10.95
N LEU A 158 -3.17 -11.75 12.13
CA LEU A 158 -2.64 -11.09 13.33
C LEU A 158 -1.23 -10.54 13.09
N ALA A 159 -0.36 -11.31 12.44
CA ALA A 159 1.01 -10.90 12.16
C ALA A 159 1.06 -9.65 11.27
N ALA A 160 0.34 -9.66 10.15
CA ALA A 160 0.26 -8.52 9.24
C ALA A 160 -0.22 -7.26 9.97
N GLU A 161 -1.29 -7.37 10.76
CA GLU A 161 -1.80 -6.25 11.56
C GLU A 161 -0.84 -5.78 12.65
N CYS A 162 -0.13 -6.70 13.30
CA CYS A 162 0.88 -6.36 14.29
C CYS A 162 2.09 -5.62 13.69
N ALA A 163 2.34 -5.74 12.38
CA ALA A 163 3.37 -4.95 11.71
C ALA A 163 3.01 -3.46 11.64
N VAL A 164 1.73 -3.09 11.70
CA VAL A 164 1.26 -1.70 11.70
C VAL A 164 1.84 -0.93 12.89
N GLU A 165 1.97 -1.56 14.06
CA GLU A 165 2.56 -0.92 15.25
C GLU A 165 4.05 -0.57 15.10
N GLN A 166 4.71 -1.09 14.07
CA GLN A 166 6.14 -0.90 13.83
C GLN A 166 6.44 0.12 12.72
N GLY A 167 5.47 0.42 11.86
CA GLY A 167 5.67 1.37 10.76
C GLY A 167 4.46 1.60 9.88
N GLY A 168 3.24 1.43 10.41
CA GLY A 168 1.99 1.71 9.70
C GLY A 168 1.74 0.79 8.50
N ASN A 169 1.02 1.31 7.51
CA ASN A 169 0.72 0.60 6.26
C ASN A 169 1.99 0.10 5.53
N PRO A 170 3.11 0.86 5.44
CA PRO A 170 4.34 0.33 4.85
C PRO A 170 4.80 -1.00 5.46
N SER A 171 4.84 -1.10 6.79
CA SER A 171 5.22 -2.33 7.48
C SER A 171 4.19 -3.45 7.31
N PHE A 172 2.90 -3.12 7.29
CA PHE A 172 1.84 -4.08 6.94
C PHE A 172 2.11 -4.72 5.58
N PHE A 173 2.25 -3.91 4.51
CA PHE A 173 2.43 -4.44 3.15
C PHE A 173 3.79 -5.11 2.92
N GLN A 174 4.84 -4.68 3.62
CA GLN A 174 6.13 -5.37 3.63
C GLN A 174 6.00 -6.79 4.21
N LEU A 175 5.34 -6.93 5.36
CA LEU A 175 5.11 -8.24 5.95
C LEU A 175 4.13 -9.08 5.12
N SER A 176 3.04 -8.49 4.61
CA SER A 176 2.07 -9.18 3.74
C SER A 176 2.72 -9.81 2.51
N LYS A 177 3.64 -9.09 1.83
CA LYS A 177 4.45 -9.66 0.73
C LYS A 177 5.24 -10.89 1.18
N ALA A 178 5.85 -10.82 2.37
CA ALA A 178 6.63 -11.92 2.91
C ALA A 178 5.73 -13.10 3.33
N LEU A 179 4.58 -12.85 3.96
CA LEU A 179 3.60 -13.87 4.33
C LEU A 179 3.12 -14.63 3.10
N PHE A 180 2.67 -13.96 2.05
CA PHE A 180 2.27 -14.64 0.81
C PHE A 180 3.42 -15.42 0.15
N ARG A 181 4.65 -14.88 0.19
CA ARG A 181 5.84 -15.59 -0.33
C ARG A 181 6.06 -16.91 0.40
N TYR A 182 6.02 -16.89 1.73
CA TYR A 182 6.31 -18.07 2.57
C TYR A 182 5.11 -18.99 2.81
N SER A 183 3.88 -18.53 2.61
CA SER A 183 2.66 -19.34 2.74
C SER A 183 2.77 -20.61 1.89
N GLN A 184 2.48 -21.75 2.51
CA GLN A 184 2.30 -23.03 1.83
C GLN A 184 0.86 -23.22 1.33
N SER A 185 -0.03 -22.25 1.65
CA SER A 185 -1.43 -22.19 1.28
C SER A 185 -2.27 -23.34 1.84
N ASP A 186 -3.59 -23.26 1.67
CA ASP A 186 -4.57 -24.25 2.10
C ASP A 186 -4.50 -24.59 3.61
N GLY A 187 -4.02 -23.65 4.42
CA GLY A 187 -3.92 -23.77 5.87
C GLY A 187 -2.67 -24.53 6.36
N HIS A 188 -1.71 -24.83 5.48
CA HIS A 188 -0.46 -25.51 5.82
C HIS A 188 0.57 -24.59 6.50
N GLY A 189 0.30 -23.29 6.58
CA GLY A 189 1.10 -22.29 7.24
C GLY A 189 2.35 -21.87 6.46
N LEU A 190 3.25 -21.18 7.16
CA LEU A 190 4.47 -20.63 6.57
C LEU A 190 5.56 -21.70 6.43
N SER A 191 6.33 -21.63 5.34
CA SER A 191 7.51 -22.49 5.09
C SER A 191 8.76 -22.09 5.88
N ALA A 192 8.70 -20.98 6.62
CA ALA A 192 9.73 -20.55 7.55
C ALA A 192 9.09 -20.01 8.84
N PRO A 193 9.82 -20.00 9.97
CA PRO A 193 9.35 -19.41 11.21
C PRO A 193 8.99 -17.92 11.05
N LEU A 194 7.88 -17.50 11.66
CA LEU A 194 7.37 -16.13 11.52
C LEU A 194 8.36 -15.06 12.03
N ASP A 195 9.15 -15.38 13.05
CA ASP A 195 10.16 -14.47 13.59
C ASP A 195 11.32 -14.24 12.60
N GLN A 196 11.68 -15.27 11.82
CA GLN A 196 12.62 -15.11 10.71
C GLN A 196 12.03 -14.23 9.62
N ILE A 197 10.79 -14.51 9.21
CA ILE A 197 10.09 -13.75 8.17
C ILE A 197 9.95 -12.27 8.57
N ALA A 198 9.64 -11.99 9.84
CA ALA A 198 9.57 -10.63 10.38
C ALA A 198 10.91 -9.90 10.25
N ARG A 199 12.03 -10.54 10.62
CA ARG A 199 13.37 -9.95 10.49
C ARG A 199 13.74 -9.66 9.03
N GLU A 200 13.43 -10.58 8.12
CA GLU A 200 13.64 -10.38 6.68
C GLU A 200 12.80 -9.22 6.11
N ALA A 201 11.61 -9.00 6.68
CA ALA A 201 10.75 -7.86 6.37
C ALA A 201 11.19 -6.55 7.06
N GLY A 202 12.31 -6.55 7.81
CA GLY A 202 12.83 -5.37 8.50
C GLY A 202 12.10 -5.02 9.80
N LEU A 203 11.35 -5.97 10.38
CA LEU A 203 10.57 -5.79 11.60
C LEU A 203 11.25 -6.41 12.83
N ASP A 204 10.93 -5.85 14.01
CA ASP A 204 11.27 -6.44 15.30
C ASP A 204 10.38 -7.66 15.55
N ALA A 205 10.99 -8.84 15.46
CA ALA A 205 10.30 -10.11 15.65
C ALA A 205 9.74 -10.30 17.07
N ASN A 206 10.41 -9.80 18.10
CA ASN A 206 9.95 -9.96 19.48
C ASN A 206 8.69 -9.13 19.71
N ARG A 207 8.72 -7.85 19.29
CA ARG A 207 7.55 -6.97 19.36
C ARG A 207 6.37 -7.52 18.56
N LEU A 208 6.65 -8.12 17.39
CA LEU A 208 5.63 -8.76 16.56
C LEU A 208 4.98 -9.94 17.30
N LEU A 209 5.79 -10.86 17.84
CA LEU A 209 5.30 -12.04 18.57
C LEU A 209 4.53 -11.64 19.85
N GLU A 210 5.00 -10.64 20.58
CA GLU A 210 4.28 -10.08 21.74
C GLU A 210 2.89 -9.55 21.33
N CYS A 211 2.81 -8.83 20.21
CA CYS A 211 1.53 -8.36 19.65
C CYS A 211 0.59 -9.51 19.28
N ILE A 212 1.11 -10.53 18.61
CA ILE A 212 0.35 -11.71 18.18
C ILE A 212 -0.17 -12.49 19.39
N ASN A 213 0.69 -12.75 20.38
CA ASN A 213 0.32 -13.51 21.59
C ASN A 213 -0.74 -12.80 22.42
N ALA A 214 -0.74 -11.46 22.41
CA ALA A 214 -1.77 -10.64 23.04
C ALA A 214 -3.04 -10.48 22.17
N ALA A 215 -3.03 -10.98 20.93
CA ALA A 215 -4.11 -10.84 19.94
C ALA A 215 -4.63 -9.39 19.81
N ARG A 216 -3.73 -8.41 19.92
CA ARG A 216 -4.06 -6.98 19.98
C ARG A 216 -4.95 -6.50 18.82
N PRO A 217 -4.70 -6.89 17.55
CA PRO A 217 -5.52 -6.42 16.42
C PRO A 217 -6.75 -7.30 16.13
N SER A 218 -7.16 -8.15 17.08
CA SER A 218 -8.30 -9.07 16.87
C SER A 218 -9.60 -8.35 16.51
N SER A 219 -9.84 -7.14 17.02
CA SER A 219 -11.03 -6.35 16.67
C SER A 219 -11.02 -5.90 15.20
N LYS A 220 -9.89 -5.40 14.69
CA LYS A 220 -9.76 -4.99 13.27
C LYS A 220 -10.03 -6.15 12.32
N ILE A 221 -9.50 -7.33 12.62
CA ILE A 221 -9.75 -8.54 11.82
C ILE A 221 -11.23 -8.96 11.91
N ALA A 222 -11.83 -8.89 13.10
CA ALA A 222 -13.24 -9.22 13.30
C ALA A 222 -14.17 -8.25 12.54
N ASP A 223 -13.84 -6.96 12.52
CA ASP A 223 -14.58 -5.93 11.78
C ASP A 223 -14.55 -6.21 10.27
N ASP A 224 -13.39 -6.55 9.71
CA ASP A 224 -13.26 -6.90 8.29
C ASP A 224 -14.06 -8.18 7.94
N VAL A 225 -14.03 -9.19 8.80
CA VAL A 225 -14.81 -10.43 8.61
C VAL A 225 -16.32 -10.14 8.73
N HIS A 226 -16.72 -9.28 9.66
CA HIS A 226 -18.12 -8.88 9.82
C HIS A 226 -18.62 -8.13 8.60
N GLU A 227 -17.84 -7.17 8.10
CA GLU A 227 -18.12 -6.42 6.88
C GLU A 227 -18.25 -7.36 5.67
N ALA A 228 -17.33 -8.30 5.51
CA ALA A 228 -17.39 -9.31 4.46
C ALA A 228 -18.70 -10.12 4.51
N GLY A 229 -19.14 -10.51 5.71
CA GLY A 229 -20.41 -11.19 5.93
C GLY A 229 -21.63 -10.34 5.55
N GLN A 230 -21.65 -9.06 5.90
CA GLN A 230 -22.71 -8.12 5.53
C GLN A 230 -22.79 -7.92 4.00
N LEU A 231 -21.64 -7.94 3.32
CA LEU A 231 -21.55 -7.81 1.86
C LEU A 231 -21.81 -9.13 1.11
N GLY A 232 -22.08 -10.23 1.83
CA GLY A 232 -22.32 -11.54 1.22
C GLY A 232 -21.10 -12.13 0.52
N ILE A 233 -19.89 -11.77 0.97
CA ILE A 233 -18.63 -12.30 0.47
C ILE A 233 -18.45 -13.73 0.98
N GLN A 234 -18.31 -14.67 0.05
CA GLN A 234 -18.25 -16.10 0.36
C GLN A 234 -16.92 -16.77 0.00
N LYS A 235 -16.01 -16.03 -0.64
CA LYS A 235 -14.71 -16.55 -1.09
C LYS A 235 -13.67 -15.45 -1.22
N THR A 236 -12.41 -15.86 -1.19
CA THR A 236 -11.24 -15.00 -1.40
C THR A 236 -10.47 -15.42 -2.68
N PRO A 237 -9.82 -14.48 -3.39
CA PRO A 237 -9.96 -13.04 -3.20
C PRO A 237 -11.35 -12.58 -3.67
N THR A 238 -11.89 -11.55 -3.03
CA THR A 238 -13.01 -10.77 -3.56
C THR A 238 -12.54 -9.34 -3.72
N ASN A 239 -12.78 -8.75 -4.90
CA ASN A 239 -12.41 -7.38 -5.20
C ASN A 239 -13.66 -6.51 -5.29
N ILE A 240 -13.62 -5.37 -4.60
CA ILE A 240 -14.55 -4.27 -4.82
C ILE A 240 -13.74 -3.11 -5.40
N VAL A 241 -14.11 -2.67 -6.61
CA VAL A 241 -13.56 -1.46 -7.21
C VAL A 241 -14.50 -0.31 -6.88
N VAL A 242 -13.98 0.77 -6.30
CA VAL A 242 -14.71 1.98 -5.92
C VAL A 242 -14.22 3.15 -6.76
N TYR A 243 -15.17 3.98 -7.22
CA TYR A 243 -14.93 5.24 -7.92
C TYR A 243 -16.00 6.26 -7.50
N GLY A 244 -15.63 7.23 -6.66
CA GLY A 244 -16.57 8.18 -6.07
C GLY A 244 -17.70 7.47 -5.30
N ASP A 245 -18.95 7.68 -5.70
CA ASP A 245 -20.13 7.05 -5.11
C ASP A 245 -20.51 5.69 -5.74
N LYS A 246 -19.71 5.20 -6.70
CA LYS A 246 -19.98 3.98 -7.45
C LYS A 246 -19.03 2.86 -7.04
N SER A 247 -19.52 1.63 -7.10
CA SER A 247 -18.71 0.44 -6.85
C SER A 247 -19.13 -0.74 -7.72
N ALA A 248 -18.18 -1.61 -8.03
CA ALA A 248 -18.43 -2.91 -8.66
C ALA A 248 -17.71 -4.01 -7.87
N ILE A 249 -18.34 -5.18 -7.74
CA ILE A 249 -17.80 -6.33 -7.00
C ILE A 249 -17.57 -7.52 -7.92
N VAL A 250 -16.47 -8.23 -7.70
CA VAL A 250 -16.17 -9.54 -8.27
C VAL A 250 -15.70 -10.49 -7.17
N GLN A 251 -16.34 -11.65 -7.04
CA GLN A 251 -15.93 -12.70 -6.11
C GLN A 251 -15.14 -13.80 -6.84
N GLY A 252 -13.84 -13.88 -6.57
CA GLY A 252 -12.86 -14.72 -7.25
C GLY A 252 -11.71 -13.90 -7.82
N ALA A 253 -10.59 -14.57 -8.13
CA ALA A 253 -9.44 -13.93 -8.76
C ALA A 253 -9.81 -13.35 -10.13
N VAL A 254 -9.38 -12.12 -10.36
CA VAL A 254 -9.49 -11.40 -11.62
C VAL A 254 -8.09 -10.91 -12.02
N ASP A 255 -7.79 -10.88 -13.31
CA ASP A 255 -6.50 -10.35 -13.78
C ASP A 255 -6.51 -8.81 -13.78
N GLY A 256 -5.35 -8.20 -14.02
CA GLY A 256 -5.24 -6.74 -14.09
C GLY A 256 -6.17 -6.12 -15.14
N ALA A 257 -6.37 -6.80 -16.27
CA ALA A 257 -7.27 -6.36 -17.34
C ALA A 257 -8.74 -6.30 -16.88
N GLY A 258 -9.21 -7.30 -16.13
CA GLY A 258 -10.56 -7.31 -15.56
C GLY A 258 -10.77 -6.21 -14.53
N LEU A 259 -9.78 -5.94 -13.66
CA LEU A 259 -9.82 -4.82 -12.71
C LEU A 259 -9.92 -3.47 -13.43
N MET A 260 -9.10 -3.26 -14.47
CA MET A 260 -9.18 -2.06 -15.30
C MET A 260 -10.51 -1.95 -16.05
N GLN A 261 -11.08 -3.06 -16.51
CA GLN A 261 -12.41 -3.06 -17.12
C GLN A 261 -13.48 -2.60 -16.13
N MET A 262 -13.43 -3.06 -14.88
CA MET A 262 -14.34 -2.59 -13.82
C MET A 262 -14.21 -1.08 -13.60
N MET A 263 -12.98 -0.56 -13.51
CA MET A 263 -12.72 0.88 -13.39
C MET A 263 -13.29 1.67 -14.57
N ALA A 264 -13.05 1.21 -15.80
CA ALA A 264 -13.55 1.85 -17.01
C ALA A 264 -15.08 1.89 -17.06
N GLN A 265 -15.76 0.82 -16.63
CA GLN A 265 -17.23 0.78 -16.53
C GLN A 265 -17.76 1.79 -15.51
N LEU A 266 -17.14 1.88 -14.34
CA LEU A 266 -17.55 2.83 -13.29
C LEU A 266 -17.36 4.29 -13.74
N ALA A 267 -16.23 4.59 -14.37
CA ALA A 267 -15.92 5.91 -14.92
C ALA A 267 -16.84 6.27 -16.11
N GLY A 268 -17.20 5.30 -16.95
CA GLY A 268 -18.02 5.50 -18.14
C GLY A 268 -19.52 5.66 -17.88
N SER A 269 -20.03 5.17 -16.76
CA SER A 269 -21.48 5.10 -16.46
C SER A 269 -22.16 6.46 -16.17
N GLY A 270 -21.46 7.60 -16.37
CA GLY A 270 -21.97 8.96 -16.16
C GLY A 270 -22.24 9.77 -17.44
N GLN A 271 -22.06 9.18 -18.63
CA GLN A 271 -22.33 9.85 -19.92
C GLN A 271 -23.61 9.30 -20.56
N LYS A 272 -24.77 9.74 -20.07
CA LYS A 272 -26.05 9.65 -20.77
C LYS A 272 -26.69 11.02 -20.83
#